data_AF-A0A0S3R8C6-F1
#
_entry.id   AF-A0A0S3R8C6-F1
#
_cell.length_a   1.000
_cell.length_b   1.000
_cell.length_c   1.000
_cell.angle_alpha   90.00
_cell.angle_beta   90.00
_cell.angle_gamma   90.00
#
_symmetry.space_group_name_H-M   'P 1'
#
loop_
_entity.id
_entity.type
_entity.pdbx_description
1 polymer ?
#
loop_
_entity_poly.entity_id
_entity_poly.type
_entity_poly.pdbx_seq_one_letter_code
_entity_poly.pdbx_strand_id
1 'polypeptide(L)'
;MAEVLESSYTFLKLWDLSRKFRNRNEPIELKTAPADFRFPTTNQTRHCFTRYIEFHRCLAAKGDNSGECEKFAKYYRSLCPGEWVERWNEQRGNGTFPGPL
;
A
#
# COMPACT_ATOMS: atom_id res chain seq x y z
N MET A 1 28.49 21.37 32.07
CA MET A 1 27.49 22.26 31.41
C MET A 1 26.80 21.64 30.19
N ALA A 2 27.30 20.52 29.61
CA ALA A 2 26.67 19.87 28.44
C ALA A 2 25.57 18.84 28.79
N GLU A 3 25.56 18.29 30.01
CA GLU A 3 24.69 17.13 30.36
C GLU A 3 23.21 17.48 30.61
N VAL A 4 22.88 18.72 30.95
CA VAL A 4 21.50 19.13 31.30
C VAL A 4 20.64 19.40 30.06
N LEU A 5 21.27 19.75 28.92
CA LEU A 5 20.56 20.05 27.68
C LEU A 5 20.11 18.78 26.92
N GLU A 6 20.85 17.67 27.01
CA GLU A 6 20.50 16.40 26.34
C GLU A 6 19.16 15.82 26.85
N SER A 7 18.88 15.99 28.14
CA SER A 7 17.68 15.46 28.83
C SER A 7 16.40 16.20 28.45
N SER A 8 16.45 17.53 28.31
CA SER A 8 15.29 18.32 27.88
C SER A 8 14.99 18.12 26.39
N TYR A 9 16.00 17.97 25.53
CA TYR A 9 15.82 17.64 24.11
C TYR A 9 15.23 16.24 23.89
N THR A 10 15.64 15.24 24.67
CA THR A 10 15.06 13.89 24.60
C THR A 10 13.65 13.84 25.17
N PHE A 11 13.36 14.54 26.27
CA PHE A 11 12.02 14.65 26.84
C PHE A 11 11.05 15.40 25.90
N LEU A 12 11.48 16.51 25.29
CA LEU A 12 10.70 17.22 24.27
C LEU A 12 10.47 16.36 23.02
N LYS A 13 11.50 15.65 22.52
CA LYS A 13 11.33 14.69 21.40
C LYS A 13 10.37 13.54 21.73
N LEU A 14 10.42 12.98 22.94
CA LEU A 14 9.50 11.95 23.40
C LEU A 14 8.07 12.48 23.56
N TRP A 15 7.91 13.71 24.05
CA TRP A 15 6.61 14.36 24.15
C TRP A 15 6.03 14.69 22.76
N ASP A 16 6.86 15.13 21.81
CA ASP A 16 6.48 15.32 20.40
C ASP A 16 6.13 14.00 19.70
N LEU A 17 6.88 12.92 19.94
CA LEU A 17 6.55 11.57 19.45
C LEU A 17 5.24 11.05 20.05
N SER A 18 5.03 11.22 21.36
CA SER A 18 3.80 10.83 22.06
C SER A 18 2.60 11.67 21.62
N ARG A 19 2.82 12.96 21.32
CA ARG A 19 1.82 13.88 20.76
C ARG A 19 1.46 13.55 19.31
N LYS A 20 2.44 13.14 18.49
CA LYS A 20 2.20 12.66 17.11
C LYS A 20 1.43 11.34 17.09
N PHE A 21 1.62 10.47 18.09
CA PHE A 21 0.85 9.24 18.25
C PHE A 21 -0.60 9.48 18.73
N ARG A 22 -0.86 10.59 19.42
CA ARG A 22 -2.18 10.94 20.00
C ARG A 22 -3.17 11.56 19.00
N ASN A 23 -2.70 12.14 17.89
CA ASN A 23 -3.59 12.69 16.86
C ASN A 23 -4.16 11.58 15.96
N ARG A 24 -5.13 10.80 16.49
CA ARG A 24 -6.02 9.93 15.70
C ARG A 24 -7.33 10.64 15.30
N ASN A 25 -7.32 11.97 15.25
CA ASN A 25 -8.51 12.79 14.99
C ASN A 25 -8.62 13.29 13.55
N GLU A 26 -7.83 12.74 12.61
CA GLU A 26 -8.19 12.87 11.20
C GLU A 26 -9.35 11.90 10.91
N PRO A 27 -10.41 12.36 10.22
CA PRO A 27 -11.51 11.49 9.86
C PRO A 27 -10.97 10.38 8.95
N ILE A 28 -11.08 9.14 9.41
CA ILE A 28 -10.71 7.97 8.61
C ILE A 28 -11.69 7.90 7.43
N GLU A 29 -11.23 8.25 6.23
CA GLU A 29 -12.02 8.05 5.02
C GLU A 29 -12.12 6.54 4.73
N LEU A 30 -13.27 5.96 5.05
CA LEU A 30 -13.59 4.56 4.74
C LEU A 30 -13.89 4.42 3.25
N LYS A 31 -12.86 4.24 2.44
CA LYS A 31 -12.95 3.97 1.00
C LYS A 31 -12.31 2.63 0.68
N THR A 32 -12.92 1.90 -0.26
CA THR A 32 -12.40 0.62 -0.78
C THR A 32 -12.45 0.60 -2.30
N ALA A 33 -11.99 -0.49 -2.91
CA ALA A 33 -12.07 -0.69 -4.35
C ALA A 33 -13.52 -0.63 -4.85
N PRO A 34 -13.81 0.08 -5.96
CA PRO A 34 -15.15 0.14 -6.54
C PRO A 34 -15.55 -1.21 -7.14
N ALA A 35 -16.86 -1.42 -7.29
CA ALA A 35 -17.39 -2.57 -8.02
C ALA A 35 -16.98 -2.49 -9.52
N ASP A 36 -16.47 -3.59 -10.05
CA ASP A 36 -16.08 -3.71 -11.46
C ASP A 36 -17.06 -4.63 -12.19
N PHE A 37 -17.82 -4.07 -13.14
CA PHE A 37 -18.82 -4.80 -13.91
C PHE A 37 -18.24 -5.94 -14.76
N ARG A 38 -16.92 -5.96 -15.00
CA ARG A 38 -16.22 -7.08 -15.67
C ARG A 38 -16.23 -8.35 -14.82
N PHE A 39 -16.44 -8.23 -13.50
CA PHE A 39 -16.39 -9.34 -12.55
C PHE A 39 -17.67 -9.40 -11.69
N PRO A 40 -18.84 -9.75 -12.29
CA PRO A 40 -20.13 -9.77 -11.58
C PRO A 40 -20.31 -10.97 -10.65
N THR A 41 -19.42 -11.97 -10.73
CA THR A 41 -19.52 -13.21 -9.95
C THR A 41 -18.98 -13.04 -8.53
N THR A 42 -19.45 -13.87 -7.59
CA THR A 42 -18.95 -13.89 -6.20
C THR A 42 -17.45 -14.22 -6.11
N ASN A 43 -16.90 -14.99 -7.04
CA ASN A 43 -15.47 -15.31 -7.06
C ASN A 43 -14.63 -14.10 -7.53
N GLN A 44 -13.94 -13.44 -6.61
CA GLN A 44 -13.13 -12.24 -6.86
C GLN A 44 -11.66 -12.53 -7.20
N THR A 45 -11.27 -13.80 -7.37
CA THR A 45 -9.89 -14.22 -7.67
C THR A 45 -9.34 -13.53 -8.93
N ARG A 46 -10.14 -13.52 -10.01
CA ARG A 46 -9.76 -12.86 -11.27
C ARG A 46 -9.73 -11.35 -11.16
N HIS A 47 -10.58 -10.76 -10.31
CA HIS A 47 -10.59 -9.32 -10.06
C HIS A 47 -9.31 -8.89 -9.35
N CYS A 48 -8.93 -9.57 -8.26
CA CYS A 48 -7.68 -9.35 -7.55
C CYS A 48 -6.47 -9.46 -8.49
N PHE A 49 -6.37 -10.57 -9.23
CA PHE A 49 -5.25 -10.79 -10.15
C PHE A 49 -5.15 -9.68 -11.22
N THR A 50 -6.29 -9.27 -11.80
CA THR A 50 -6.31 -8.21 -12.81
C THR A 50 -5.82 -6.88 -12.25
N ARG A 51 -6.24 -6.49 -11.04
CA ARG A 51 -5.78 -5.24 -10.39
C ARG A 51 -4.29 -5.26 -10.06
N TYR A 52 -3.75 -6.40 -9.64
CA TYR A 52 -2.32 -6.57 -9.41
C TYR A 52 -1.50 -6.36 -10.69
N ILE A 53 -1.95 -6.97 -11.80
CA ILE A 53 -1.31 -6.78 -13.11
C ILE A 53 -1.42 -5.32 -13.60
N GLU A 54 -2.59 -4.70 -13.47
CA GLU A 54 -2.81 -3.30 -13.87
C GLU A 54 -1.85 -2.34 -13.13
N PHE A 55 -1.61 -2.58 -11.84
CA PHE A 55 -0.64 -1.81 -11.06
C PHE A 55 0.78 -1.94 -11.61
N HIS A 56 1.23 -3.18 -11.87
CA HIS A 56 2.60 -3.39 -12.34
C HIS A 56 2.83 -2.94 -13.78
N ARG A 57 1.82 -3.06 -14.66
CA ARG A 57 1.84 -2.45 -16.00
C ARG A 57 1.92 -0.93 -15.94
N CYS A 58 1.19 -0.32 -14.99
CA CYS A 58 1.25 1.12 -14.78
C CYS A 58 2.67 1.55 -14.36
N LEU A 59 3.30 0.82 -13.44
CA LEU A 59 4.68 1.07 -13.03
C LEU A 59 5.67 0.91 -14.19
N ALA A 60 5.52 -0.13 -15.02
CA ALA A 60 6.38 -0.36 -16.18
C ALA A 60 6.23 0.73 -17.25
N ALA A 61 5.00 1.22 -17.49
CA ALA A 61 4.74 2.22 -18.53
C ALA A 61 5.04 3.66 -18.11
N LYS A 62 4.75 4.04 -16.86
CA LYS A 62 4.82 5.43 -16.39
C LYS A 62 5.97 5.72 -15.41
N GLY A 63 6.59 4.68 -14.86
CA GLY A 63 7.56 4.81 -13.78
C GLY A 63 6.91 5.11 -12.42
N ASP A 64 7.71 5.00 -11.37
CA ASP A 64 7.26 5.04 -9.95
C ASP A 64 6.74 6.43 -9.51
N ASN A 65 6.91 7.46 -10.34
CA ASN A 65 6.63 8.87 -10.00
C ASN A 65 5.24 9.36 -10.41
N SER A 66 4.39 8.51 -11.00
CA SER A 66 3.00 8.90 -11.32
C SER A 66 2.06 8.47 -10.19
N GLY A 67 1.50 9.45 -9.45
CA GLY A 67 0.45 9.21 -8.45
C GLY A 67 -0.80 8.51 -9.03
N GLU A 68 -0.89 8.41 -10.35
CA GLU A 68 -1.90 7.62 -11.05
C GLU A 68 -1.81 6.11 -10.80
N CYS A 69 -0.63 5.55 -10.50
CA CYS A 69 -0.50 4.12 -10.21
C CYS A 69 -0.91 3.78 -8.77
N GLU A 70 -0.91 4.77 -7.87
CA GLU A 70 -1.27 4.59 -6.46
C GLU A 70 -2.73 4.12 -6.28
N LYS A 71 -3.63 4.53 -7.18
CA LYS A 71 -5.03 4.07 -7.16
C LYS A 71 -5.13 2.55 -7.34
N PHE A 72 -4.34 1.98 -8.25
CA PHE A 72 -4.30 0.54 -8.48
C PHE A 72 -3.64 -0.18 -7.30
N ALA A 73 -2.66 0.48 -6.65
CA ALA A 73 -2.05 -0.02 -5.43
C ALA A 73 -3.06 -0.17 -4.29
N LYS A 74 -3.95 0.82 -4.12
CA LYS A 74 -5.04 0.74 -3.14
C LYS A 74 -5.99 -0.40 -3.47
N TYR A 75 -6.38 -0.56 -4.74
CA TYR A 75 -7.36 -1.57 -5.14
C TYR A 75 -6.88 -3.01 -4.95
N TYR A 76 -5.68 -3.37 -5.40
CA TYR A 76 -5.22 -4.76 -5.21
C TYR A 76 -4.98 -5.07 -3.72
N ARG A 77 -4.53 -4.09 -2.91
CA ARG A 77 -4.37 -4.28 -1.46
C ARG A 77 -5.69 -4.50 -0.73
N SER A 78 -6.78 -3.92 -1.21
CA SER A 78 -8.12 -4.13 -0.63
C SER A 78 -8.78 -5.44 -1.09
N LEU A 79 -8.44 -5.95 -2.29
CA LEU A 79 -9.09 -7.12 -2.89
C LEU A 79 -8.32 -8.43 -2.68
N CYS A 80 -6.98 -8.38 -2.65
CA CYS A 80 -6.14 -9.56 -2.64
C CYS A 80 -5.78 -9.99 -1.21
N PRO A 81 -5.78 -11.30 -0.91
CA PRO A 81 -5.13 -11.83 0.29
C PRO A 81 -3.64 -11.46 0.30
N GLY A 82 -3.11 -11.08 1.47
CA GLY A 82 -1.70 -10.72 1.63
C GLY A 82 -0.73 -11.80 1.15
N GLU A 83 -1.01 -13.06 1.50
CA GLU A 83 -0.24 -14.25 1.10
C GLU A 83 -0.09 -14.36 -0.43
N TRP A 84 -1.14 -14.05 -1.18
CA TRP A 84 -1.09 -14.14 -2.65
C TRP A 84 -0.18 -13.07 -3.24
N VAL A 85 -0.27 -11.85 -2.71
CA VAL A 85 0.56 -10.71 -3.12
C VAL A 85 2.02 -10.99 -2.84
N GLU A 86 2.35 -11.51 -1.66
CA GLU A 86 3.71 -11.88 -1.27
C GLU A 86 4.29 -12.94 -2.21
N ARG A 87 3.56 -14.04 -2.43
CA ARG A 87 3.99 -15.10 -3.35
C ARG A 87 4.20 -14.59 -4.78
N TRP A 88 3.33 -13.71 -5.27
CA TRP A 88 3.52 -13.12 -6.60
C TRP A 88 4.72 -12.16 -6.64
N ASN A 89 4.99 -11.43 -5.56
CA ASN A 89 6.17 -10.57 -5.46
C ASN A 89 7.47 -11.39 -5.51
N GLU A 90 7.52 -12.52 -4.80
CA GLU A 90 8.66 -13.46 -4.85
C GLU A 90 8.85 -14.02 -6.27
N GLN A 91 7.78 -14.49 -6.91
CA GLN A 91 7.83 -14.97 -8.29
C GLN A 91 8.32 -13.90 -9.27
N ARG A 92 7.95 -12.63 -9.06
CA ARG A 92 8.46 -11.52 -9.87
C ARG A 92 9.93 -11.22 -9.61
N GLY A 93 10.37 -11.26 -8.36
CA GLY A 93 11.79 -11.13 -7.99
C GLY A 93 12.65 -12.24 -8.61
N ASN A 94 12.10 -13.45 -8.71
CA ASN A 94 12.76 -14.61 -9.31
C ASN A 94 12.59 -14.71 -10.83
N GLY A 95 11.79 -13.83 -11.46
CA GLY A 95 11.50 -13.86 -12.89
C GLY A 95 10.61 -15.03 -13.35
N THR A 96 9.96 -15.75 -12.43
CA THR A 96 9.12 -16.93 -12.71
C THR A 96 7.62 -16.61 -12.71
N PHE A 97 7.23 -15.34 -12.78
CA PHE A 97 5.84 -14.94 -12.71
C PHE A 97 5.09 -15.28 -14.02
N PRO A 98 4.01 -16.07 -13.98
CA PRO A 98 3.32 -16.56 -15.19
C PRO A 98 2.36 -15.53 -15.81
N GLY A 99 2.18 -14.37 -15.19
CA GLY A 99 1.25 -13.35 -15.64
C GLY A 99 1.87 -12.32 -16.60
N PRO A 100 1.05 -11.67 -17.44
CA PRO A 100 1.53 -10.70 -18.43
C PRO A 100 1.79 -9.33 -17.78
N LEU A 101 3.04 -9.11 -17.34
CA LEU A 101 3.54 -7.85 -16.79
C LEU A 101 3.97 -6.86 -17.87
#